data_AF-A0A7C3L956-F1
#
_entry.id   AF-A0A7C3L956-F1
#
_cell.length_a   1.000
_cell.length_b   1.000
_cell.length_c   1.000
_cell.angle_alpha   90.00
_cell.angle_beta   90.00
_cell.angle_gamma   90.00
#
_symmetry.space_group_name_H-M   'P 1'
#
loop_
_entity.id
_entity.type
_entity.pdbx_description
1 polymer ?
#
loop_
_entity_poly.entity_id
_entity_poly.type
_entity_poly.pdbx_seq_one_letter_code
_entity_poly.pdbx_strand_id
1 'polypeptide(L)'
;MMSSLVKSKVFALLALGILLYWFVIPAVLTHNVVEMGRQGKGEQLSNLTVKSWDFFQKGRYVSPNIPKEDANNLKKMIADDMELNVVTAPIWYVSLEAPNYPKDAFPEGIPVFYHFDGFSGDVHEMNTINHYIGMDPMERGAPYLRMLAPYALIFVAWIIAMFMIYNNRILNLLMLVPIVLPVVFLGFYSYWLYWFGHHMHAWGAFKIKPFTPTVFGDGKVAQFTTHSYPSIGFWLLVAISILSLLALAAKRKYQKNEQVA
;
A
#
# COMPACT_ATOMS: atom_id res chain seq x y z
N MET A 1 -10.91 37.26 -3.98
CA MET A 1 -9.92 36.16 -4.17
C MET A 1 -9.41 35.71 -2.80
N MET A 2 -9.33 34.41 -2.52
CA MET A 2 -8.77 33.90 -1.25
C MET A 2 -7.29 34.27 -1.10
N SER A 3 -6.86 34.59 0.14
CA SER A 3 -5.45 34.88 0.43
C SER A 3 -4.57 33.64 0.23
N SER A 4 -3.29 33.86 -0.09
CA SER A 4 -2.33 32.75 -0.32
C SER A 4 -2.20 31.82 0.89
N LEU A 5 -2.36 32.33 2.11
CA LEU A 5 -2.35 31.52 3.32
C LEU A 5 -3.58 30.59 3.40
N VAL A 6 -4.78 31.09 3.07
CA VAL A 6 -5.99 30.25 3.08
C VAL A 6 -5.89 29.16 2.02
N LYS A 7 -5.38 29.48 0.82
CA LYS A 7 -5.11 28.48 -0.23
C LYS A 7 -4.16 27.38 0.27
N SER A 8 -3.08 27.76 0.95
CA SER A 8 -2.13 26.80 1.54
C SER A 8 -2.82 25.84 2.51
N LYS A 9 -3.64 26.37 3.43
CA LYS A 9 -4.39 25.54 4.40
C LYS A 9 -5.39 24.61 3.72
N VAL A 10 -6.09 25.06 2.68
CA VAL A 10 -7.03 24.22 1.92
C VAL A 10 -6.30 23.05 1.25
N PHE A 11 -5.19 23.31 0.55
CA PHE A 11 -4.43 22.23 -0.10
C PHE A 11 -3.88 21.22 0.92
N ALA A 12 -3.34 21.70 2.04
CA ALA A 12 -2.84 20.84 3.10
C ALA A 12 -3.97 20.02 3.76
N LEU A 13 -5.15 20.61 3.97
CA LEU A 13 -6.31 19.92 4.54
C LEU A 13 -6.81 18.81 3.62
N LEU A 14 -6.86 19.06 2.30
CA LEU A 14 -7.21 18.04 1.31
C LEU A 14 -6.20 16.90 1.29
N ALA A 15 -4.89 17.22 1.30
CA ALA A 15 -3.83 16.20 1.37
C ALA A 15 -3.96 15.35 2.64
N LEU A 16 -4.21 16.00 3.79
CA LEU A 16 -4.42 15.33 5.07
C LEU A 16 -5.65 14.42 5.04
N GLY A 17 -6.78 14.89 4.51
CA GLY A 17 -8.01 14.10 4.41
C GLY A 17 -7.83 12.83 3.58
N ILE A 18 -7.15 12.95 2.42
CA ILE A 18 -6.82 11.81 1.57
C ILE A 18 -5.91 10.82 2.31
N LEU A 19 -4.83 11.32 2.93
CA LEU A 19 -3.88 10.50 3.68
C LEU A 19 -4.56 9.75 4.83
N LEU A 20 -5.41 10.45 5.59
CA LEU A 20 -6.11 9.87 6.73
C LEU A 20 -7.07 8.77 6.32
N TYR A 21 -7.97 9.07 5.37
CA TYR A 21 -9.04 8.13 5.00
C TYR A 21 -8.50 6.86 4.32
N TRP A 22 -7.55 7.00 3.39
CA TRP A 22 -7.11 5.88 2.56
C TRP A 22 -5.95 5.08 3.16
N PHE A 23 -5.16 5.66 4.05
CA PHE A 23 -3.95 5.02 4.56
C PHE A 23 -3.91 4.96 6.08
N VAL A 24 -4.00 6.08 6.79
CA VAL A 24 -3.78 6.11 8.25
C VAL A 24 -4.88 5.39 9.02
N ILE A 25 -6.15 5.78 8.82
CA ILE A 25 -7.29 5.23 9.54
C ILE A 25 -7.40 3.71 9.33
N PRO A 26 -7.40 3.18 8.08
CA PRO A 26 -7.43 1.73 7.88
C PRO A 26 -6.22 1.03 8.49
N ALA A 27 -4.99 1.55 8.31
CA ALA A 27 -3.78 0.93 8.87
C ALA A 27 -3.82 0.84 10.41
N VAL A 28 -4.33 1.88 11.07
CA VAL A 28 -4.38 1.95 12.54
C VAL A 28 -5.51 1.09 13.10
N LEU A 29 -6.73 1.22 12.56
CA LEU A 29 -7.90 0.52 13.10
C LEU A 29 -7.86 -0.99 12.81
N THR A 30 -7.13 -1.41 11.78
CA THR A 30 -6.98 -2.82 11.37
C THR A 30 -5.57 -3.37 11.56
N HIS A 31 -4.77 -2.68 12.38
CA HIS A 31 -3.42 -3.11 12.69
C HIS A 31 -3.41 -4.55 13.25
N ASN A 32 -2.48 -5.37 12.75
CA ASN A 32 -2.31 -6.79 13.12
C ASN A 32 -3.47 -7.74 12.80
N VAL A 33 -4.52 -7.34 12.05
CA VAL A 33 -5.60 -8.26 11.69
C VAL A 33 -5.07 -9.53 11.01
N VAL A 34 -4.20 -9.37 10.01
CA VAL A 34 -3.60 -10.50 9.27
C VAL A 34 -2.75 -11.39 10.19
N GLU A 35 -1.91 -10.79 11.04
CA GLU A 35 -1.03 -11.52 11.94
C GLU A 35 -1.82 -12.27 13.03
N MET A 36 -2.83 -11.63 13.61
CA MET A 36 -3.70 -12.25 14.62
C MET A 36 -4.51 -13.40 14.03
N GLY A 37 -4.98 -13.28 12.78
CA GLY A 37 -5.60 -14.39 12.06
C GLY A 37 -4.64 -15.58 11.91
N ARG A 38 -3.43 -15.34 11.38
CA ARG A 38 -2.40 -16.38 11.19
C ARG A 38 -1.97 -17.06 12.50
N GLN A 39 -2.00 -16.34 13.61
CA GLN A 39 -1.67 -16.88 14.93
C GLN A 39 -2.85 -17.62 15.61
N GLY A 40 -4.01 -17.75 14.95
CA GLY A 40 -5.21 -18.33 15.56
C GLY A 40 -5.81 -17.46 16.67
N LYS A 41 -5.47 -16.17 16.72
CA LYS A 41 -5.92 -15.19 17.72
C LYS A 41 -6.97 -14.22 17.17
N GLY A 42 -7.57 -14.52 16.02
CA GLY A 42 -8.55 -13.65 15.36
C GLY A 42 -9.77 -13.32 16.25
N GLU A 43 -10.15 -14.21 17.17
CA GLU A 43 -11.24 -13.96 18.13
C GLU A 43 -10.94 -12.83 19.13
N GLN A 44 -9.67 -12.48 19.34
CA GLN A 44 -9.25 -11.40 20.23
C GLN A 44 -9.40 -10.01 19.60
N LEU A 45 -9.78 -9.93 18.33
CA LEU A 45 -9.97 -8.66 17.62
C LEU A 45 -11.15 -7.87 18.20
N SER A 46 -10.94 -6.57 18.38
CA SER A 46 -11.99 -5.68 18.89
C SER A 46 -13.16 -5.55 17.90
N ASN A 47 -14.36 -5.30 18.41
CA ASN A 47 -15.53 -5.03 17.54
C ASN A 47 -15.33 -3.81 16.64
N LEU A 48 -14.54 -2.81 17.07
CA LEU A 48 -14.19 -1.66 16.23
C LEU A 48 -13.32 -2.10 15.06
N THR A 49 -12.27 -2.87 15.33
CA THR A 49 -11.36 -3.42 14.32
C THR A 49 -12.10 -4.24 13.26
N VAL A 50 -12.97 -5.15 13.69
CA VAL A 50 -13.81 -5.96 12.79
C VAL A 50 -14.66 -5.06 11.89
N LYS A 51 -15.43 -4.14 12.47
CA LYS A 51 -16.30 -3.25 11.69
C LYS A 51 -15.52 -2.33 10.74
N SER A 52 -14.35 -1.86 11.17
CA SER A 52 -13.48 -1.04 10.34
C SER A 52 -12.94 -1.85 9.16
N TRP A 53 -12.48 -3.08 9.40
CA TRP A 53 -12.02 -3.96 8.35
C TRP A 53 -13.14 -4.26 7.34
N ASP A 54 -14.33 -4.68 7.81
CA ASP A 54 -15.50 -4.95 6.96
C ASP A 54 -15.91 -3.72 6.14
N PHE A 55 -15.79 -2.53 6.71
CA PHE A 55 -16.08 -1.29 6.00
C PHE A 55 -15.09 -1.03 4.87
N PHE A 56 -13.79 -1.15 5.13
CA PHE A 56 -12.75 -0.86 4.14
C PHE A 56 -12.57 -1.97 3.11
N GLN A 57 -12.93 -3.22 3.41
CA GLN A 57 -12.86 -4.35 2.49
C GLN A 57 -13.89 -4.26 1.35
N LYS A 58 -15.03 -3.58 1.58
CA LYS A 58 -16.11 -3.47 0.59
C LYS A 58 -15.64 -2.91 -0.75
N GLY A 59 -16.03 -3.60 -1.81
CA GLY A 59 -15.72 -3.19 -3.19
C GLY A 59 -14.28 -3.48 -3.63
N ARG A 60 -13.52 -4.24 -2.84
CA ARG A 60 -12.17 -4.69 -3.20
C ARG A 60 -12.19 -6.04 -3.88
N TYR A 61 -11.02 -6.41 -4.40
CA TYR A 61 -10.77 -7.76 -4.88
C TYR A 61 -11.02 -8.79 -3.77
N VAL A 62 -11.62 -9.90 -4.17
CA VAL A 62 -11.91 -11.08 -3.33
C VAL A 62 -11.45 -12.28 -4.14
N SER A 63 -10.64 -13.13 -3.51
CA SER A 63 -10.16 -14.37 -4.12
C SER A 63 -11.34 -15.27 -4.54
N PRO A 64 -11.29 -15.93 -5.69
CA PRO A 64 -12.21 -17.01 -6.06
C PRO A 64 -12.26 -18.15 -5.04
N ASN A 65 -11.21 -18.30 -4.23
CA ASN A 65 -11.12 -19.32 -3.18
C ASN A 65 -11.93 -18.96 -1.92
N ILE A 66 -12.44 -17.73 -1.80
CA ILE A 66 -13.23 -17.26 -0.66
C ILE A 66 -14.73 -17.33 -1.00
N PRO A 67 -15.57 -17.98 -0.17
CA PRO A 67 -17.02 -17.95 -0.36
C PRO A 67 -17.55 -16.50 -0.38
N LYS A 68 -18.45 -16.21 -1.32
CA LYS A 68 -18.91 -14.83 -1.58
C LYS A 68 -19.62 -14.20 -0.38
N GLU A 69 -20.28 -15.04 0.42
CA GLU A 69 -20.97 -14.71 1.66
C GLU A 69 -20.03 -14.33 2.82
N ASP A 70 -18.73 -14.60 2.69
CA ASP A 70 -17.73 -14.41 3.75
C ASP A 70 -16.77 -13.26 3.40
N ALA A 71 -16.56 -12.99 2.12
CA ALA A 71 -15.65 -12.00 1.54
C ALA A 71 -15.57 -10.60 2.17
N ASN A 72 -16.64 -10.16 2.85
CA ASN A 72 -16.72 -8.84 3.50
C ASN A 72 -17.11 -8.96 4.98
N ASN A 73 -16.81 -10.10 5.60
CA ASN A 73 -17.11 -10.40 6.99
C ASN A 73 -15.89 -11.05 7.65
N LEU A 74 -15.10 -10.22 8.33
CA LEU A 74 -13.84 -10.67 8.94
C LEU A 74 -14.04 -11.82 9.92
N LYS A 75 -15.14 -11.83 10.68
CA LYS A 75 -15.39 -12.91 11.65
C LYS A 75 -15.61 -14.25 10.97
N LYS A 76 -16.35 -14.26 9.87
CA LYS A 76 -16.54 -15.48 9.08
C LYS A 76 -15.25 -15.92 8.41
N MET A 77 -14.54 -14.98 7.78
CA MET A 77 -13.23 -15.28 7.18
C MET A 77 -12.26 -15.89 8.20
N ILE A 78 -12.25 -15.43 9.44
CA ILE A 78 -11.46 -16.04 10.53
C ILE A 78 -12.00 -17.43 10.90
N ALA A 79 -13.32 -17.58 11.05
CA ALA A 79 -13.95 -18.84 11.45
C ALA A 79 -13.74 -19.96 10.43
N ASP A 80 -13.74 -19.59 9.14
CA ASP A 80 -13.62 -20.52 8.02
C ASP A 80 -12.16 -20.68 7.54
N ASP A 81 -11.19 -20.10 8.25
CA ASP A 81 -9.75 -20.14 7.94
C ASP A 81 -9.40 -19.60 6.53
N MET A 82 -10.09 -18.53 6.14
CA MET A 82 -9.88 -17.84 4.87
C MET A 82 -8.68 -16.89 4.93
N GLU A 83 -8.07 -16.65 3.76
CA GLU A 83 -6.94 -15.71 3.63
C GLU A 83 -7.35 -14.28 4.04
N LEU A 84 -6.64 -13.73 5.03
CA LEU A 84 -6.85 -12.37 5.51
C LEU A 84 -5.87 -11.39 4.85
N ASN A 85 -6.39 -10.21 4.53
CA ASN A 85 -5.67 -9.19 3.79
C ASN A 85 -5.68 -7.83 4.50
N VAL A 86 -4.70 -6.96 4.19
CA VAL A 86 -4.73 -5.57 4.68
C VAL A 86 -5.71 -4.72 3.86
N VAL A 87 -6.24 -3.66 4.48
CA VAL A 87 -7.32 -2.85 3.91
C VAL A 87 -6.98 -1.37 3.73
N THR A 88 -5.70 -0.98 3.76
CA THR A 88 -5.27 0.35 3.27
C THR A 88 -5.42 0.44 1.76
N ALA A 89 -5.44 1.62 1.14
CA ALA A 89 -5.55 1.70 -0.32
C ALA A 89 -4.39 0.96 -1.00
N PRO A 90 -4.67 0.05 -1.95
CA PRO A 90 -3.63 -0.68 -2.68
C PRO A 90 -2.83 0.31 -3.53
N ILE A 91 -1.51 0.35 -3.35
CA ILE A 91 -0.64 1.30 -4.04
C ILE A 91 -0.28 0.76 -5.41
N TRP A 92 0.10 -0.51 -5.49
CA TRP A 92 0.51 -1.14 -6.74
C TRP A 92 -0.20 -2.46 -6.94
N TYR A 93 -0.53 -2.77 -8.18
CA TYR A 93 -1.12 -4.02 -8.60
C TYR A 93 -0.07 -4.85 -9.34
N VAL A 94 0.02 -6.13 -9.00
CA VAL A 94 0.80 -7.11 -9.74
C VAL A 94 -0.08 -8.33 -9.96
N SER A 95 -0.10 -8.88 -11.16
CA SER A 95 -0.63 -10.23 -11.38
C SER A 95 0.34 -11.10 -12.14
N LEU A 96 0.18 -12.41 -11.95
CA LEU A 96 0.99 -13.42 -12.59
C LEU A 96 0.08 -14.44 -13.26
N GLU A 97 0.09 -14.46 -14.59
CA GLU A 97 -0.57 -15.48 -15.38
C GLU A 97 0.30 -16.73 -15.45
N ALA A 98 -0.26 -17.85 -15.04
CA ALA A 98 0.39 -19.15 -15.09
C ALA A 98 -0.42 -20.11 -15.96
N PRO A 99 0.22 -20.98 -16.78
CA PRO A 99 -0.50 -21.93 -17.63
C PRO A 99 -1.45 -22.87 -16.89
N ASN A 100 -1.17 -23.14 -15.60
CA ASN A 100 -1.92 -24.07 -14.77
C ASN A 100 -3.10 -23.42 -14.03
N TYR A 101 -3.28 -22.09 -14.11
CA TYR A 101 -4.38 -21.40 -13.45
C TYR A 101 -5.48 -21.10 -14.47
N PRO A 102 -6.74 -21.44 -14.16
CA PRO A 102 -7.81 -21.37 -15.13
C PRO A 102 -8.30 -19.91 -15.28
N LYS A 103 -8.52 -19.48 -16.54
CA LYS A 103 -8.83 -18.08 -16.89
C LYS A 103 -10.22 -17.62 -16.47
N ASP A 104 -11.13 -18.54 -16.20
CA ASP A 104 -12.46 -18.24 -15.66
C ASP A 104 -12.40 -17.78 -14.19
N ALA A 105 -11.49 -18.36 -13.40
CA ALA A 105 -11.24 -17.92 -12.02
C ALA A 105 -10.24 -16.75 -11.95
N PHE A 106 -9.18 -16.79 -12.78
CA PHE A 106 -8.08 -15.82 -12.79
C PHE A 106 -7.90 -15.22 -14.19
N PRO A 107 -8.79 -14.33 -14.64
CA PRO A 107 -8.79 -13.81 -16.01
C PRO A 107 -7.51 -13.08 -16.39
N GLU A 108 -6.93 -12.34 -15.43
CA GLU A 108 -5.69 -11.57 -15.58
C GLU A 108 -4.53 -12.20 -14.77
N GLY A 109 -4.63 -13.50 -14.49
CA GLY A 109 -3.71 -14.21 -13.60
C GLY A 109 -4.00 -13.98 -12.11
N ILE A 110 -3.08 -14.43 -11.26
CA ILE A 110 -3.18 -14.38 -9.80
C ILE A 110 -2.83 -12.98 -9.32
N PRO A 111 -3.79 -12.20 -8.80
CA PRO A 111 -3.56 -10.81 -8.45
C PRO A 111 -3.06 -10.67 -7.00
N VAL A 112 -2.08 -9.78 -6.83
CA VAL A 112 -1.63 -9.29 -5.54
C VAL A 112 -1.51 -7.78 -5.58
N PHE A 113 -1.78 -7.16 -4.45
CA PHE A 113 -1.72 -5.72 -4.28
C PHE A 113 -0.71 -5.36 -3.20
N TYR A 114 0.11 -4.35 -3.48
CA TYR A 114 1.12 -3.84 -2.57
C TYR A 114 0.54 -2.67 -1.79
N HIS A 115 0.65 -2.73 -0.47
CA HIS A 115 0.22 -1.70 0.45
C HIS A 115 1.43 -1.18 1.25
N PHE A 116 1.25 -0.08 1.98
CA PHE A 116 2.30 0.40 2.88
C PHE A 116 2.56 -0.59 4.03
N ASP A 117 1.50 -1.22 4.53
CA ASP A 117 1.47 -2.04 5.74
C ASP A 117 1.36 -3.54 5.46
N GLY A 118 1.33 -3.96 4.19
CA GLY A 118 1.19 -5.37 3.84
C GLY A 118 0.82 -5.63 2.39
N PHE A 119 0.10 -6.72 2.19
CA PHE A 119 -0.34 -7.20 0.89
C PHE A 119 -1.82 -7.59 0.95
N SER A 120 -2.49 -7.52 -0.19
CA SER A 120 -3.82 -8.10 -0.38
C SER A 120 -3.92 -8.83 -1.71
N GLY A 121 -5.01 -9.56 -1.96
CA GLY A 121 -5.16 -10.42 -3.14
C GLY A 121 -5.00 -11.89 -2.77
N ASP A 122 -4.50 -12.69 -3.70
CA ASP A 122 -4.18 -14.11 -3.50
C ASP A 122 -2.70 -14.26 -3.14
N VAL A 123 -2.33 -13.78 -1.95
CA VAL A 123 -0.93 -13.78 -1.50
C VAL A 123 -0.44 -15.21 -1.28
N HIS A 124 -1.31 -16.11 -0.81
CA HIS A 124 -1.01 -17.53 -0.65
C HIS A 124 -0.67 -18.21 -1.98
N GLU A 125 -1.47 -17.98 -3.01
CA GLU A 125 -1.23 -18.53 -4.36
C GLU A 125 0.04 -17.94 -4.97
N MET A 126 0.27 -16.64 -4.83
CA MET A 126 1.50 -16.00 -5.27
C MET A 126 2.73 -16.57 -4.54
N ASN A 127 2.65 -16.79 -3.23
CA ASN A 127 3.71 -17.40 -2.43
C ASN A 127 3.96 -18.86 -2.82
N THR A 128 2.93 -19.59 -3.24
CA THR A 128 3.07 -20.94 -3.80
C THR A 128 3.89 -20.92 -5.08
N ILE A 129 3.64 -19.97 -5.99
CA ILE A 129 4.47 -19.80 -7.20
C ILE A 129 5.89 -19.37 -6.84
N ASN A 130 6.05 -18.38 -5.94
CA ASN A 130 7.36 -17.93 -5.46
C ASN A 130 8.17 -19.11 -4.92
N HIS A 131 7.53 -19.99 -4.15
CA HIS A 131 8.13 -21.22 -3.65
C HIS A 131 8.65 -22.09 -4.80
N TYR A 132 7.84 -22.39 -5.81
CA TYR A 132 8.29 -23.23 -6.93
C TYR A 132 9.46 -22.67 -7.74
N ILE A 133 9.64 -21.35 -7.78
CA ILE A 133 10.76 -20.71 -8.48
C ILE A 133 11.95 -20.39 -7.55
N GLY A 134 11.87 -20.77 -6.27
CA GLY A 134 12.91 -20.54 -5.27
C GLY A 134 12.99 -19.09 -4.76
N MET A 135 11.93 -18.31 -4.93
CA MET A 135 11.81 -16.96 -4.40
C MET A 135 11.25 -17.01 -2.97
N ASP A 136 11.75 -16.12 -2.11
CA ASP A 136 11.23 -15.96 -0.74
C ASP A 136 9.73 -15.53 -0.76
N PRO A 137 8.96 -15.83 0.30
CA PRO A 137 7.57 -15.36 0.41
C PRO A 137 7.51 -13.83 0.44
N MET A 138 6.40 -13.24 -0.04
CA MET A 138 6.22 -11.80 -0.17
C MET A 138 6.43 -11.05 1.16
N GLU A 139 6.05 -11.66 2.27
CA GLU A 139 6.21 -11.13 3.63
C GLU A 139 7.66 -11.12 4.12
N ARG A 140 8.60 -11.69 3.36
CA ARG A 140 10.04 -11.44 3.56
C ARG A 140 10.42 -10.03 3.14
N GLY A 141 9.63 -9.41 2.26
CA GLY A 141 9.88 -8.10 1.69
C GLY A 141 9.66 -6.98 2.70
N ALA A 142 10.59 -6.05 2.75
CA ALA A 142 10.50 -4.79 3.49
C ALA A 142 10.01 -4.94 4.95
N PRO A 143 10.52 -5.90 5.75
CA PRO A 143 9.88 -6.31 7.00
C PRO A 143 9.81 -5.14 8.01
N TYR A 144 10.91 -4.40 8.17
CA TYR A 144 10.95 -3.23 9.05
C TYR A 144 10.13 -2.06 8.51
N LEU A 145 10.09 -1.87 7.18
CA LEU A 145 9.32 -0.78 6.58
C LEU A 145 7.82 -1.00 6.77
N ARG A 146 7.33 -2.23 6.55
CA ARG A 146 5.91 -2.58 6.77
C ARG A 146 5.53 -2.49 8.25
N MET A 147 6.41 -2.94 9.14
CA MET A 147 6.18 -2.80 10.59
C MET A 147 6.09 -1.33 11.02
N LEU A 148 6.94 -0.45 10.47
CA LEU A 148 6.96 0.97 10.82
C LEU A 148 5.95 1.82 10.03
N ALA A 149 5.34 1.27 8.98
CA ALA A 149 4.51 2.02 8.05
C ALA A 149 3.32 2.74 8.72
N PRO A 150 2.52 2.12 9.63
CA PRO A 150 1.44 2.83 10.30
C PRO A 150 1.93 4.06 11.08
N TYR A 151 3.07 3.92 11.77
CA TYR A 151 3.69 5.02 12.53
C TYR A 151 4.24 6.12 11.62
N ALA A 152 4.87 5.74 10.51
CA ALA A 152 5.37 6.69 9.51
C ALA A 152 4.20 7.49 8.89
N LEU A 153 3.08 6.84 8.57
CA LEU A 153 1.89 7.50 8.03
C LEU A 153 1.25 8.46 9.03
N ILE A 154 1.14 8.07 10.31
CA ILE A 154 0.72 8.98 11.39
C ILE A 154 1.65 10.19 11.47
N PHE A 155 2.97 9.97 11.41
CA PHE A 155 3.95 11.04 11.47
C PHE A 155 3.84 12.01 10.28
N VAL A 156 3.60 11.51 9.07
CA VAL A 156 3.33 12.36 7.90
C VAL A 156 2.03 13.16 8.08
N ALA A 157 0.96 12.53 8.58
CA ALA A 157 -0.28 13.24 8.89
C ALA A 157 -0.07 14.35 9.93
N TRP A 158 0.74 14.07 10.96
CA TRP A 158 1.14 15.05 11.97
C TRP A 158 1.93 16.21 11.35
N ILE A 159 2.89 15.95 10.46
CA ILE A 159 3.63 17.01 9.74
C ILE A 159 2.67 17.93 9.00
N ILE A 160 1.73 17.37 8.22
CA ILE A 160 0.77 18.16 7.43
C ILE A 160 -0.14 18.99 8.36
N ALA A 161 -0.60 18.41 9.47
CA ALA A 161 -1.40 19.13 10.47
C ALA A 161 -0.62 20.29 11.10
N MET A 162 0.61 20.04 11.56
CA MET A 162 1.46 21.06 12.18
C MET A 162 1.85 22.16 11.17
N PHE A 163 2.07 21.80 9.91
CA PHE A 163 2.34 22.77 8.84
C PHE A 163 1.19 23.76 8.64
N MET A 164 -0.07 23.34 8.83
CA MET A 164 -1.24 24.22 8.74
C MET A 164 -1.36 25.18 9.94
N ILE A 165 -0.96 24.72 11.13
CA ILE A 165 -1.13 25.46 12.39
C ILE A 165 0.01 26.47 12.57
N TYR A 166 1.25 26.05 12.34
CA TYR A 166 2.44 26.83 12.72
C TYR A 166 3.19 27.41 11.53
N ASN A 167 3.68 28.63 11.69
CA ASN A 167 4.52 29.31 10.69
C ASN A 167 6.02 29.05 10.95
N ASN A 168 6.48 27.80 10.81
CA ASN A 168 7.85 27.38 11.12
C ASN A 168 8.62 26.92 9.86
N ARG A 169 9.87 27.36 9.70
CA ARG A 169 10.76 26.99 8.58
C ARG A 169 11.04 25.47 8.51
N ILE A 170 11.18 24.81 9.65
CA ILE A 170 11.39 23.35 9.75
C ILE A 170 10.15 22.61 9.24
N LEU A 171 8.95 23.00 9.67
CA LEU A 171 7.71 22.38 9.19
C LEU A 171 7.50 22.61 7.69
N ASN A 172 7.90 23.77 7.17
CA ASN A 172 7.91 24.03 5.73
C ASN A 172 8.90 23.12 4.98
N LEU A 173 10.03 22.75 5.59
CA LEU A 173 10.98 21.80 5.01
C LEU A 173 10.44 20.36 5.08
N LEU A 174 9.81 19.98 6.20
CA LEU A 174 9.24 18.65 6.39
C LEU A 174 8.10 18.33 5.42
N MET A 175 7.44 19.33 4.83
CA MET A 175 6.50 19.12 3.72
C MET A 175 7.14 18.46 2.49
N LEU A 176 8.48 18.44 2.37
CA LEU A 176 9.15 17.65 1.34
C LEU A 176 8.87 16.15 1.50
N VAL A 177 8.61 15.64 2.71
CA VAL A 177 8.34 14.23 2.98
C VAL A 177 7.12 13.72 2.20
N PRO A 178 5.89 14.27 2.38
CA PRO A 178 4.74 13.85 1.57
C PRO A 178 4.90 14.17 0.08
N ILE A 179 5.70 15.17 -0.30
CA ILE A 179 5.97 15.51 -1.71
C ILE A 179 6.76 14.39 -2.39
N VAL A 180 7.80 13.85 -1.76
CA VAL A 180 8.63 12.81 -2.37
C VAL A 180 8.08 11.39 -2.19
N LEU A 181 7.00 11.22 -1.44
CA LEU A 181 6.45 9.92 -1.07
C LEU A 181 6.19 8.97 -2.27
N PRO A 182 5.63 9.41 -3.42
CA PRO A 182 5.46 8.53 -4.58
C PRO A 182 6.80 8.01 -5.14
N VAL A 183 7.83 8.86 -5.15
CA VAL A 183 9.16 8.50 -5.65
C VAL A 183 9.85 7.53 -4.68
N VAL A 184 9.73 7.80 -3.37
CA VAL A 184 10.23 6.89 -2.33
C VAL A 184 9.58 5.52 -2.47
N PHE A 185 8.25 5.46 -2.64
CA PHE A 185 7.54 4.19 -2.86
C PHE A 185 8.11 3.42 -4.06
N LEU A 186 8.22 4.05 -5.24
CA LEU A 186 8.75 3.41 -6.44
C LEU A 186 10.18 2.90 -6.25
N GLY A 187 11.02 3.67 -5.56
CA GLY A 187 12.40 3.27 -5.26
C GLY A 187 12.46 2.01 -4.39
N PHE A 188 11.71 1.99 -3.28
CA PHE A 188 11.67 0.83 -2.38
C PHE A 188 11.03 -0.40 -3.04
N TYR A 189 9.90 -0.21 -3.74
CA TYR A 189 9.21 -1.26 -4.46
C TYR A 189 10.14 -1.91 -5.51
N SER A 190 10.77 -1.10 -6.36
CA SER A 190 11.70 -1.60 -7.39
C SER A 190 12.92 -2.30 -6.77
N TYR A 191 13.46 -1.76 -5.68
CA TYR A 191 14.57 -2.37 -4.95
C TYR A 191 14.20 -3.76 -4.41
N TRP A 192 13.03 -3.91 -3.79
CA TRP A 192 12.61 -5.20 -3.24
C TRP A 192 12.33 -6.22 -4.33
N LEU A 193 11.71 -5.83 -5.45
CA LEU A 193 11.56 -6.72 -6.60
C LEU A 193 12.94 -7.21 -7.10
N TYR A 194 13.89 -6.29 -7.29
CA TYR A 194 15.26 -6.65 -7.65
C TYR A 194 15.87 -7.63 -6.65
N TRP A 195 15.75 -7.34 -5.35
CA TRP A 195 16.29 -8.18 -4.29
C TRP A 195 15.72 -9.60 -4.36
N PHE A 196 14.40 -9.75 -4.46
CA PHE A 196 13.72 -11.04 -4.55
C PHE A 196 14.21 -11.90 -5.73
N GLY A 197 14.32 -11.30 -6.92
CA GLY A 197 14.74 -12.04 -8.10
C GLY A 197 16.25 -12.28 -8.21
N HIS A 198 17.07 -11.68 -7.34
CA HIS A 198 18.52 -11.91 -7.26
C HIS A 198 18.96 -12.70 -6.01
N HIS A 199 18.06 -12.92 -5.04
CA HIS A 199 18.29 -13.73 -3.83
C HIS A 199 17.44 -15.00 -3.86
N MET A 200 17.37 -15.65 -5.03
CA MET A 200 16.65 -16.91 -5.19
C MET A 200 17.48 -18.09 -4.66
N HIS A 201 16.77 -19.10 -4.19
CA HIS A 201 17.34 -20.24 -3.50
C HIS A 201 17.38 -21.49 -4.36
N ALA A 202 18.27 -22.42 -3.99
CA ALA A 202 18.45 -23.68 -4.71
C ALA A 202 17.31 -24.70 -4.51
N TRP A 203 16.37 -24.46 -3.59
CA TRP A 203 15.25 -25.38 -3.33
C TRP A 203 14.07 -25.22 -4.31
N GLY A 204 14.04 -24.16 -5.11
CA GLY A 204 13.03 -23.99 -6.16
C GLY A 204 13.05 -25.15 -7.16
N ALA A 205 11.87 -25.67 -7.48
CA ALA A 205 11.67 -26.74 -8.45
C ALA A 205 12.08 -26.33 -9.87
N PHE A 206 11.86 -25.06 -10.23
CA PHE A 206 12.27 -24.49 -11.51
C PHE A 206 13.51 -23.62 -11.35
N LYS A 207 14.57 -23.94 -12.10
CA LYS A 207 15.80 -23.13 -12.13
C LYS A 207 15.62 -21.95 -13.08
N ILE A 208 15.26 -20.80 -12.52
CA ILE A 208 15.19 -19.53 -13.26
C ILE A 208 16.49 -18.76 -13.02
N LYS A 209 17.06 -18.17 -14.08
CA LYS A 209 18.20 -17.27 -13.94
C LYS A 209 17.77 -16.04 -13.15
N PRO A 210 18.66 -15.43 -12.34
CA PRO A 210 18.36 -14.17 -11.68
C PRO A 210 17.74 -13.15 -12.64
N PHE A 211 16.66 -12.53 -12.19
CA PHE A 211 15.90 -11.56 -12.96
C PHE A 211 15.32 -10.51 -12.01
N THR A 212 14.79 -9.42 -12.55
CA THR A 212 13.99 -8.48 -11.76
C THR A 212 12.54 -8.66 -12.19
N PRO A 213 11.61 -9.00 -11.29
CA PRO A 213 10.19 -8.97 -11.59
C PRO A 213 9.79 -7.62 -12.21
N THR A 214 8.83 -7.66 -13.11
CA THR A 214 8.39 -6.48 -13.87
C THR A 214 7.93 -5.37 -12.92
N VAL A 215 8.65 -4.24 -12.92
CA VAL A 215 8.33 -3.09 -12.08
C VAL A 215 7.11 -2.35 -12.60
N PHE A 216 6.99 -2.20 -13.92
CA PHE A 216 5.88 -1.51 -14.57
C PHE A 216 5.66 -2.08 -15.98
N GLY A 217 4.39 -2.22 -16.36
CA GLY A 217 3.97 -2.76 -17.64
C GLY A 217 3.81 -4.28 -17.62
N ASP A 218 3.72 -4.83 -18.82
CA ASP A 218 3.68 -6.27 -19.03
C ASP A 218 5.10 -6.82 -19.20
N GLY A 219 5.34 -7.99 -18.64
CA GLY A 219 6.61 -8.68 -18.75
C GLY A 219 6.43 -10.19 -18.76
N LYS A 220 7.55 -10.89 -18.93
CA LYS A 220 7.54 -12.34 -19.02
C LYS A 220 8.71 -12.93 -18.24
N VAL A 221 8.41 -13.92 -17.41
CA VAL A 221 9.38 -14.65 -16.62
C VAL A 221 9.14 -16.14 -16.84
N ALA A 222 10.05 -16.79 -17.57
CA ALA A 222 9.84 -18.16 -18.04
C ALA A 222 8.49 -18.32 -18.76
N GLN A 223 7.60 -19.15 -18.23
CA GLN A 223 6.26 -19.39 -18.77
C GLN A 223 5.18 -18.47 -18.18
N PHE A 224 5.55 -17.58 -17.26
CA PHE A 224 4.63 -16.68 -16.59
C PHE A 224 4.58 -15.32 -17.28
N THR A 225 3.39 -14.80 -17.52
CA THR A 225 3.17 -13.39 -17.91
C THR A 225 2.93 -12.61 -16.63
N THR A 226 3.57 -11.44 -16.50
CA THR A 226 3.39 -10.57 -15.34
C THR A 226 2.79 -9.24 -15.78
N HIS A 227 1.78 -8.77 -15.07
CA HIS A 227 1.21 -7.43 -15.27
C HIS A 227 1.52 -6.60 -14.03
N SER A 228 2.06 -5.39 -14.20
CA SER A 228 2.45 -4.54 -13.07
C SER A 228 2.07 -3.08 -13.32
N TYR A 229 1.10 -2.58 -12.54
CA TYR A 229 0.49 -1.28 -12.81
C TYR A 229 0.17 -0.50 -11.53
N PRO A 230 0.21 0.84 -11.57
CA PRO A 230 -0.22 1.67 -10.46
C PRO A 230 -1.70 1.43 -10.16
N SER A 231 -2.01 1.18 -8.88
CA SER A 231 -3.38 1.08 -8.41
C SER A 231 -3.84 2.44 -7.83
N ILE A 232 -5.07 2.50 -7.32
CA ILE A 232 -5.67 3.74 -6.82
C ILE A 232 -4.82 4.42 -5.75
N GLY A 233 -4.17 3.64 -4.87
CA GLY A 233 -3.29 4.15 -3.83
C GLY A 233 -2.12 4.95 -4.38
N PHE A 234 -1.49 4.53 -5.48
CA PHE A 234 -0.39 5.30 -6.08
C PHE A 234 -0.85 6.67 -6.58
N TRP A 235 -2.01 6.73 -7.25
CA TRP A 235 -2.58 8.00 -7.71
C TRP A 235 -2.99 8.91 -6.54
N LEU A 236 -3.48 8.33 -5.43
CA LEU A 236 -3.73 9.08 -4.20
C LEU A 236 -2.42 9.63 -3.60
N LEU A 237 -1.31 8.90 -3.66
CA LEU A 237 0.01 9.42 -3.24
C LEU A 237 0.48 10.57 -4.13
N VAL A 238 0.28 10.47 -5.44
CA VAL A 238 0.57 11.56 -6.38
C VAL A 238 -0.28 12.78 -6.04
N ALA A 239 -1.57 12.60 -5.75
CA ALA A 239 -2.45 13.69 -5.33
C ALA A 239 -2.00 14.34 -4.01
N ILE A 240 -1.65 13.54 -2.99
CA ILE A 240 -1.07 14.03 -1.72
C ILE A 240 0.21 14.84 -1.98
N SER A 241 1.09 14.34 -2.85
CA SER A 241 2.35 15.00 -3.21
C SER A 241 2.09 16.36 -3.86
N ILE A 242 1.24 16.42 -4.88
CA ILE A 242 0.90 17.67 -5.59
C ILE A 242 0.22 18.67 -4.65
N LEU A 243 -0.76 18.24 -3.86
CA LEU A 243 -1.43 19.10 -2.89
C LEU A 243 -0.46 19.64 -1.83
N SER A 244 0.46 18.82 -1.36
CA SER A 244 1.51 19.22 -0.40
C SER A 244 2.46 20.25 -1.01
N LEU A 245 2.84 20.08 -2.28
CA LEU A 245 3.68 21.03 -3.02
C LEU A 245 2.96 22.38 -3.21
N LEU A 246 1.68 22.34 -3.63
CA LEU A 246 0.86 23.55 -3.78
C LEU A 246 0.66 24.27 -2.43
N ALA A 247 0.46 23.52 -1.35
CA ALA A 247 0.34 24.05 0.00
C ALA A 247 1.62 24.79 0.43
N LEU A 248 2.78 24.19 0.17
CA LEU A 248 4.09 24.78 0.47
C LEU A 248 4.37 26.02 -0.37
N ALA A 249 4.11 25.97 -1.67
CA ALA A 249 4.30 27.09 -2.58
C ALA A 249 3.42 28.29 -2.20
N ALA A 250 2.14 28.05 -1.88
CA ALA A 250 1.21 29.08 -1.47
C ALA A 250 1.61 29.75 -0.14
N LYS A 251 2.11 28.98 0.84
CA LYS A 251 2.62 29.52 2.11
C LYS A 251 3.89 30.34 1.92
N ARG A 252 4.84 29.86 1.11
CA ARG A 252 6.06 30.62 0.80
C ARG A 252 5.75 31.95 0.13
N LYS A 253 4.76 31.99 -0.78
CA LYS A 253 4.30 33.23 -1.39
C LYS A 253 3.72 34.21 -0.36
N TYR A 254 2.93 33.71 0.59
CA TYR A 254 2.40 34.52 1.69
C TYR A 254 3.52 35.12 2.55
N GLN A 255 4.46 34.29 3.00
CA GLN A 255 5.59 34.72 3.84
C GLN A 255 6.46 35.78 3.14
N LYS A 256 6.71 35.62 1.83
CA LYS A 256 7.46 36.62 1.05
C LYS A 256 6.72 37.95 0.98
N ASN A 257 5.40 37.93 0.82
CA ASN A 257 4.61 39.15 0.76
C ASN A 257 4.56 39.86 2.13
N GLU A 258 4.52 39.13 3.25
CA GLU A 258 4.62 39.72 4.60
C GLU A 258 5.99 40.33 4.91
N GLN A 259 7.08 39.81 4.34
CA GLN A 259 8.42 40.36 4.55
C GLN A 259 8.69 41.64 3.74
N VAL A 260 7.90 41.90 2.70
CA VAL A 260 8.04 43.06 1.81
C VAL A 260 7.08 44.20 2.19
N ALA A 261 6.04 43.89 2.98
CA ALA A 261 5.08 44.86 3.52
C ALA A 261 5.57 45.41 4.87
#